data_AF-A0A924A1C7-F1
#
_entry.id   AF-A0A924A1C7-F1
#
_cell.length_a   1.000
_cell.length_b   1.000
_cell.length_c   1.000
_cell.angle_alpha   90.00
_cell.angle_beta   90.00
_cell.angle_gamma   90.00
#
_symmetry.space_group_name_H-M   'P 1'
#
loop_
_entity.id
_entity.type
_entity.pdbx_description
1 polymer ?
#
loop_
_entity_poly.entity_id
_entity_poly.type
_entity_poly.pdbx_seq_one_letter_code
_entity_poly.pdbx_strand_id
1 'polypeptide(L)'
;MQTAELQDFTAERAPGAHRVSFQGARALYFALLDDECDQCDDAALQADAARFLADCIEQAAPLDCDLPLQPSGLGAWVDAHTGRVLADYQHYLVQRRGAGPRQYFATRSHALHFLTAVAPTKTVDGAWLYGLLAHWQDSRFTALIRIYLEELGNGQPDQNHVVLYRRLLASNGCERWEHLGDDHFVQGAIQLALSRHAERFLPELIGFNLGYEQLPLHLLITAFELNELGIDPTYFGLHVTVDNADSGHARQALQGLRACLPVLGDRQAFYRRVMQGYRLNELGASTISVIADFDLEQEMLAVLARKSVAGKQAHAGYCRIGGRSVNDWLADPAQMPAFVAALQSSGWIRRGQPAQDSRFWKLIEGERADMFGVFSAYELQIIGDWIESPQASQPPTPPTPPPPPTPPPPQQVPQATGASAPPARSLSFRARQKLLDRLAPAATLGASGAAKLPSPGRERRAMVRPRANDAAFDKNDDGNDFNAELRELTVQLAQAPDRRAAMDLLGSLMAPTRHHTGVGLQATRIFVRLFGTDASCPGS
;
A
#
# COMPACT_ATOMS: atom_id res chain seq x y z
N MET A 1 13.81 -32.26 35.82
CA MET A 1 12.40 -32.58 36.08
C MET A 1 11.73 -31.27 36.46
N GLN A 2 10.57 -30.95 35.85
CA GLN A 2 9.93 -29.62 35.70
C GLN A 2 10.40 -28.91 34.41
N THR A 3 9.81 -29.12 33.22
CA THR A 3 8.53 -28.59 32.70
C THR A 3 8.31 -27.12 33.05
N ALA A 4 8.89 -26.23 32.24
CA ALA A 4 8.55 -24.82 32.18
C ALA A 4 7.66 -24.59 30.95
N GLU A 5 6.52 -23.97 31.21
CA GLU A 5 5.38 -23.80 30.33
C GLU A 5 5.73 -22.95 29.09
N LEU A 6 5.41 -23.51 27.92
CA LEU A 6 5.15 -22.74 26.70
C LEU A 6 3.91 -21.88 26.98
N GLN A 7 4.13 -20.64 27.38
CA GLN A 7 3.06 -19.65 27.43
C GLN A 7 2.66 -19.30 25.99
N ASP A 8 1.38 -19.57 25.75
CA ASP A 8 0.60 -19.30 24.55
C ASP A 8 0.67 -17.79 24.21
N PHE A 9 1.49 -17.43 23.21
CA PHE A 9 1.52 -16.08 22.63
C PHE A 9 0.40 -15.94 21.60
N THR A 10 -0.84 -16.08 22.05
CA THR A 10 -2.04 -15.62 21.37
C THR A 10 -2.47 -14.29 21.98
N ALA A 11 -1.69 -13.23 21.69
CA ALA A 11 -2.07 -11.86 21.97
C ALA A 11 -1.64 -10.91 20.84
N GLU A 12 -1.76 -11.35 19.58
CA GLU A 12 -2.15 -10.42 18.53
C GLU A 12 -3.64 -10.18 18.70
N ARG A 13 -3.99 -8.97 19.19
CA ARG A 13 -5.36 -8.53 19.46
C ARG A 13 -6.24 -8.75 18.23
N ALA A 14 -7.11 -9.75 18.29
CA ALA A 14 -8.26 -9.84 17.41
C ALA A 14 -9.24 -8.69 17.72
N PRO A 15 -9.87 -8.08 16.71
CA PRO A 15 -10.45 -6.74 16.80
C PRO A 15 -11.86 -6.78 17.40
N GLY A 16 -12.02 -6.17 18.56
CA GLY A 16 -13.31 -5.61 18.97
C GLY A 16 -13.50 -4.24 18.31
N ALA A 17 -13.60 -4.20 16.98
CA ALA A 17 -13.87 -2.96 16.27
C ALA A 17 -15.28 -2.49 16.63
N HIS A 18 -15.38 -1.51 17.53
CA HIS A 18 -16.42 -0.50 17.36
C HIS A 18 -16.16 0.13 15.99
N ARG A 19 -16.76 -0.41 14.92
CA ARG A 19 -16.77 0.26 13.62
C ARG A 19 -17.61 1.52 13.80
N VAL A 20 -16.95 2.61 14.19
CA VAL A 20 -17.55 3.91 14.15
C VAL A 20 -17.74 4.26 12.68
N SER A 21 -18.95 4.66 12.30
CA SER A 21 -19.29 4.88 10.91
C SER A 21 -18.75 6.23 10.45
N PHE A 22 -17.69 6.22 9.63
CA PHE A 22 -17.14 7.40 8.98
C PHE A 22 -17.89 7.74 7.69
N GLN A 23 -19.23 7.83 7.78
CA GLN A 23 -20.07 8.13 6.62
C GLN A 23 -19.60 9.40 5.93
N GLY A 24 -19.36 9.31 4.62
CA GLY A 24 -18.92 10.43 3.80
C GLY A 24 -17.40 10.62 3.72
N ALA A 25 -16.58 9.80 4.39
CA ALA A 25 -15.11 9.86 4.25
C ALA A 25 -14.66 9.73 2.79
N ARG A 26 -15.30 8.85 2.01
CA ARG A 26 -15.03 8.72 0.57
C ARG A 26 -15.37 9.99 -0.21
N ALA A 27 -16.51 10.60 0.07
CA ALA A 27 -16.93 11.82 -0.62
C ALA A 27 -15.98 12.98 -0.31
N LEU A 28 -15.61 13.14 0.97
CA LEU A 28 -14.65 14.15 1.41
C LEU A 28 -13.26 13.93 0.80
N TYR A 29 -12.79 12.69 0.75
CA TYR A 29 -11.51 12.34 0.11
C TYR A 29 -11.44 12.83 -1.33
N PHE A 30 -12.46 12.54 -2.14
CA PHE A 30 -12.49 12.99 -3.54
C PHE A 30 -12.68 14.49 -3.68
N ALA A 31 -13.48 15.13 -2.82
CA ALA A 31 -13.64 16.58 -2.82
C ALA A 31 -12.32 17.31 -2.50
N LEU A 32 -11.52 16.78 -1.57
CA LEU A 32 -10.22 17.36 -1.21
C LEU A 32 -9.12 17.14 -2.27
N LEU A 33 -9.33 16.19 -3.21
CA LEU A 33 -8.46 15.90 -4.36
C LEU A 33 -8.97 16.52 -5.67
N ASP A 34 -9.98 17.38 -5.62
CA ASP A 34 -10.44 18.10 -6.79
C ASP A 34 -9.53 19.31 -7.06
N ASP A 35 -8.84 19.31 -8.21
CA ASP A 35 -7.93 20.37 -8.66
C ASP A 35 -8.66 21.73 -8.82
N GLU A 36 -9.97 21.72 -9.13
CA GLU A 36 -10.77 22.95 -9.16
C GLU A 36 -10.99 23.51 -7.76
N CYS A 37 -10.91 22.66 -6.73
CA CYS A 37 -11.04 23.04 -5.34
C CYS A 37 -9.72 23.48 -4.69
N ASP A 38 -8.58 23.11 -5.24
CA ASP A 38 -7.26 23.62 -4.82
C ASP A 38 -7.13 25.14 -5.03
N GLN A 39 -7.89 25.69 -5.97
CA GLN A 39 -7.89 27.11 -6.34
C GLN A 39 -9.10 27.87 -5.80
N CYS A 40 -10.12 27.17 -5.29
CA CYS A 40 -11.31 27.79 -4.73
C CYS A 40 -11.25 27.72 -3.20
N ASP A 41 -11.33 28.88 -2.54
CA ASP A 41 -11.55 28.98 -1.10
C ASP A 41 -12.99 28.51 -0.77
N ASP A 42 -13.32 27.25 -1.05
CA ASP A 42 -14.60 26.66 -0.69
C ASP A 42 -14.67 26.54 0.84
N ALA A 43 -15.16 27.61 1.47
CA ALA A 43 -15.33 27.70 2.90
C ALA A 43 -16.20 26.57 3.47
N ALA A 44 -17.11 26.00 2.67
CA ALA A 44 -17.90 24.85 3.10
C ALA A 44 -17.04 23.60 3.14
N LEU A 45 -16.25 23.30 2.09
CA LEU A 45 -15.33 22.15 2.12
C LEU A 45 -14.30 22.27 3.26
N GLN A 46 -13.74 23.46 3.48
CA GLN A 46 -12.82 23.72 4.59
C GLN A 46 -13.51 23.51 5.97
N ALA A 47 -14.77 23.92 6.11
CA ALA A 47 -15.53 23.67 7.32
C ALA A 47 -15.81 22.16 7.51
N ASP A 48 -16.11 21.45 6.42
CA ASP A 48 -16.41 20.02 6.43
C ASP A 48 -15.17 19.20 6.80
N ALA A 49 -14.01 19.49 6.21
CA ALA A 49 -12.74 18.86 6.56
C ALA A 49 -12.34 19.09 8.02
N ALA A 50 -12.51 20.32 8.53
CA ALA A 50 -12.23 20.63 9.93
C ALA A 50 -13.19 19.93 10.89
N ARG A 51 -14.48 19.79 10.54
CA ARG A 51 -15.45 19.02 11.34
C ARG A 51 -15.11 17.53 11.33
N PHE A 52 -14.79 16.98 10.16
CA PHE A 52 -14.35 15.60 10.02
C PHE A 52 -13.14 15.28 10.91
N LEU A 53 -12.11 16.13 10.95
CA LEU A 53 -10.97 15.95 11.86
C LEU A 53 -11.37 16.00 13.33
N ALA A 54 -12.26 16.91 13.72
CA ALA A 54 -12.74 17.00 15.10
C ALA A 54 -13.49 15.72 15.51
N ASP A 55 -14.35 15.20 14.63
CA ASP A 55 -15.08 13.96 14.84
C ASP A 55 -14.11 12.77 14.94
N CYS A 56 -13.09 12.69 14.06
CA CYS A 56 -12.04 11.68 14.15
C CYS A 56 -11.29 11.75 15.48
N ILE A 57 -10.93 12.94 15.96
CA ILE A 57 -10.25 13.12 17.26
C ILE A 57 -11.12 12.63 18.42
N GLU A 58 -12.43 12.92 18.40
CA GLU A 58 -13.38 12.45 19.42
C GLU A 58 -13.50 10.93 19.40
N GLN A 59 -13.62 10.34 18.21
CA GLN A 59 -13.73 8.89 18.03
C GLN A 59 -12.45 8.13 18.37
N ALA A 60 -11.28 8.75 18.17
CA ALA A 60 -9.98 8.20 18.52
C ALA A 60 -9.67 8.32 20.02
N ALA A 61 -10.33 9.22 20.75
CA ALA A 61 -10.07 9.48 22.17
C ALA A 61 -10.08 8.23 23.09
N PRO A 62 -11.00 7.24 22.95
CA PRO A 62 -10.99 6.04 23.78
C PRO A 62 -9.93 5.00 23.36
N LEU A 63 -9.25 5.18 22.22
CA LEU A 63 -8.26 4.23 21.74
C LEU A 63 -7.01 4.25 22.62
N ASP A 64 -6.32 3.11 22.69
CA ASP A 64 -5.07 2.99 23.40
C ASP A 64 -4.02 3.97 22.83
N CYS A 65 -3.18 4.51 23.70
CA CYS A 65 -2.05 5.32 23.31
C CYS A 65 -0.85 4.87 24.12
N ASP A 66 0.11 4.26 23.44
CA ASP A 66 1.34 3.74 24.05
C ASP A 66 2.45 4.79 24.15
N LEU A 67 2.18 6.04 23.70
CA LEU A 67 3.10 7.15 23.86
C LEU A 67 3.37 7.41 25.35
N PRO A 68 4.62 7.73 25.71
CA PRO A 68 4.98 8.08 27.09
C PRO A 68 4.22 9.32 27.55
N LEU A 69 3.89 9.40 28.85
CA LEU A 69 3.21 10.56 29.43
C LEU A 69 3.99 11.87 29.32
N GLN A 70 5.31 11.81 29.09
CA GLN A 70 6.18 12.97 28.96
C GLN A 70 7.01 12.88 27.66
N PRO A 71 7.19 13.99 26.92
CA PRO A 71 7.95 14.00 25.66
C PRO A 71 9.40 13.52 25.78
N SER A 72 10.00 13.60 26.97
CA SER A 72 11.37 13.12 27.22
C SER A 72 11.50 11.60 27.01
N GLY A 73 10.43 10.83 27.19
CA GLY A 73 10.41 9.38 26.99
C GLY A 73 10.34 8.94 25.53
N LEU A 74 10.04 9.85 24.60
CA LEU A 74 9.75 9.49 23.20
C LEU A 74 10.93 8.83 22.48
N GLY A 75 12.17 9.20 22.82
CA GLY A 75 13.35 8.56 22.25
C GLY A 75 13.42 7.07 22.58
N ALA A 76 13.28 6.74 23.87
CA ALA A 76 13.28 5.34 24.32
C ALA A 76 12.07 4.55 23.78
N TRP A 77 10.93 5.21 23.58
CA TRP A 77 9.75 4.60 22.97
C TRP A 77 10.01 4.20 21.51
N VAL A 78 10.59 5.08 20.68
CA VAL A 78 10.97 4.75 19.29
C VAL A 78 11.95 3.57 19.26
N ASP A 79 13.02 3.64 20.07
CA ASP A 79 14.03 2.58 20.11
C ASP A 79 13.43 1.22 20.51
N ALA A 80 12.53 1.22 21.50
CA ALA A 80 11.84 0.02 21.96
C ALA A 80 10.87 -0.54 20.91
N HIS A 81 10.14 0.33 20.21
CA HIS A 81 9.25 -0.05 19.12
C HIS A 81 10.01 -0.71 17.97
N THR A 82 11.06 -0.05 17.47
CA THR A 82 11.92 -0.60 16.42
C THR A 82 12.54 -1.93 16.84
N GLY A 83 13.02 -2.04 18.09
CA GLY A 83 13.56 -3.28 18.62
C GLY A 83 12.57 -4.45 18.58
N ARG A 84 11.30 -4.21 18.95
CA ARG A 84 10.22 -5.22 18.86
C ARG A 84 9.94 -5.62 17.42
N VAL A 85 9.70 -4.65 16.54
CA VAL A 85 9.40 -4.90 15.12
C VAL A 85 10.49 -5.73 14.44
N LEU A 86 11.77 -5.41 14.70
CA LEU A 86 12.88 -6.17 14.13
C LEU A 86 12.96 -7.59 14.71
N ALA A 87 12.70 -7.78 16.00
CA ALA A 87 12.67 -9.11 16.62
C ALA A 87 11.55 -9.98 16.03
N ASP A 88 10.34 -9.42 15.90
CA ASP A 88 9.18 -10.10 15.32
C ASP A 88 9.43 -10.46 13.86
N TYR A 89 10.04 -9.56 13.09
CA TYR A 89 10.41 -9.86 11.71
C TYR A 89 11.48 -10.95 11.61
N GLN A 90 12.46 -11.00 12.52
CA GLN A 90 13.41 -12.12 12.57
C GLN A 90 12.71 -13.44 12.88
N HIS A 91 11.73 -13.44 13.78
CA HIS A 91 10.92 -14.61 14.07
C HIS A 91 10.18 -15.10 12.82
N TYR A 92 9.50 -14.19 12.12
CA TYR A 92 8.87 -14.47 10.83
C TYR A 92 9.86 -15.08 9.82
N LEU A 93 11.06 -14.52 9.66
CA LEU A 93 12.08 -15.06 8.74
C LEU A 93 12.56 -16.46 9.12
N VAL A 94 12.66 -16.78 10.42
CA VAL A 94 12.98 -18.14 10.89
C VAL A 94 11.88 -19.11 10.48
N GLN A 95 10.60 -18.75 10.68
CA GLN A 95 9.48 -19.59 10.26
C GLN A 95 9.49 -19.82 8.73
N ARG A 96 9.72 -18.78 7.93
CA ARG A 96 9.77 -18.91 6.47
C ARG A 96 10.95 -19.77 5.98
N ARG A 97 12.11 -19.69 6.63
CA ARG A 97 13.24 -20.61 6.35
C ARG A 97 12.90 -22.07 6.66
N GLY A 98 12.06 -22.30 7.67
CA GLY A 98 11.50 -23.61 8.00
C GLY A 98 10.36 -24.09 7.09
N ALA A 99 10.16 -23.44 5.92
CA ALA A 99 9.04 -23.69 5.01
C ALA A 99 7.65 -23.46 5.62
N GLY A 100 7.55 -22.60 6.64
CA GLY A 100 6.27 -22.09 7.14
C GLY A 100 5.48 -21.34 6.06
N PRO A 101 4.14 -21.30 6.18
CA PRO A 101 3.28 -20.60 5.23
C PRO A 101 3.53 -19.08 5.27
N ARG A 102 3.00 -18.38 4.26
CA ARG A 102 2.84 -16.92 4.33
C ARG A 102 1.95 -16.55 5.52
N GLN A 103 2.28 -15.45 6.20
CA GLN A 103 1.52 -14.94 7.34
C GLN A 103 0.38 -14.03 6.87
N TYR A 104 0.59 -13.23 5.81
CA TYR A 104 -0.42 -12.27 5.36
C TYR A 104 -1.19 -12.78 4.16
N PHE A 105 -0.52 -13.12 3.07
CA PHE A 105 -1.19 -13.37 1.80
C PHE A 105 -1.25 -14.86 1.50
N ALA A 106 -2.42 -15.48 1.71
CA ALA A 106 -2.61 -16.89 1.35
C ALA A 106 -2.39 -17.13 -0.16
N THR A 107 -2.88 -16.23 -1.01
CA THR A 107 -2.85 -16.34 -2.48
C THR A 107 -2.42 -15.02 -3.13
N ARG A 108 -2.23 -15.03 -4.45
CA ARG A 108 -1.88 -13.82 -5.20
C ARG A 108 -3.05 -12.84 -5.25
N SER A 109 -4.28 -13.34 -5.41
CA SER A 109 -5.53 -12.56 -5.34
C SER A 109 -5.72 -11.90 -3.97
N HIS A 110 -5.35 -12.56 -2.88
CA HIS A 110 -5.36 -11.95 -1.54
C HIS A 110 -4.44 -10.72 -1.51
N ALA A 111 -3.19 -10.85 -1.98
CA ALA A 111 -2.28 -9.70 -2.06
C ALA A 111 -2.84 -8.57 -2.94
N LEU A 112 -3.44 -8.88 -4.09
CA LEU A 112 -4.04 -7.87 -4.97
C LEU A 112 -5.27 -7.19 -4.36
N HIS A 113 -6.09 -7.94 -3.62
CA HIS A 113 -7.21 -7.39 -2.86
C HIS A 113 -6.70 -6.37 -1.84
N PHE A 114 -5.69 -6.75 -1.06
CA PHE A 114 -5.04 -5.86 -0.10
C PHE A 114 -4.53 -4.57 -0.78
N LEU A 115 -3.80 -4.67 -1.89
CA LEU A 115 -3.31 -3.50 -2.63
C LEU A 115 -4.45 -2.60 -3.10
N THR A 116 -5.57 -3.16 -3.55
CA THR A 116 -6.73 -2.36 -3.96
C THR A 116 -7.36 -1.68 -2.74
N ALA A 117 -7.55 -2.42 -1.65
CA ALA A 117 -8.27 -1.98 -0.47
C ALA A 117 -7.55 -0.89 0.35
N VAL A 118 -6.22 -0.81 0.28
CA VAL A 118 -5.45 0.27 0.94
C VAL A 118 -5.05 1.40 -0.01
N ALA A 119 -5.49 1.36 -1.27
CA ALA A 119 -5.16 2.38 -2.26
C ALA A 119 -5.56 3.81 -1.88
N PRO A 120 -6.74 4.07 -1.27
CA PRO A 120 -7.08 5.44 -0.86
C PRO A 120 -6.05 6.07 0.09
N THR A 121 -5.51 5.30 1.02
CA THR A 121 -4.46 5.78 1.94
C THR A 121 -3.14 6.00 1.22
N LYS A 122 -2.76 5.05 0.36
CA LYS A 122 -1.41 4.97 -0.22
C LYS A 122 -1.23 5.84 -1.46
N THR A 123 -2.33 6.32 -2.05
CA THR A 123 -2.31 7.24 -3.20
C THR A 123 -2.22 8.71 -2.79
N VAL A 124 -2.27 9.02 -1.49
CA VAL A 124 -2.06 10.37 -0.93
C VAL A 124 -0.95 10.38 0.13
N ASP A 125 -0.05 9.41 0.07
CA ASP A 125 1.02 9.24 1.06
C ASP A 125 1.89 10.51 1.18
N GLY A 126 2.17 10.90 2.42
CA GLY A 126 2.82 12.16 2.78
C GLY A 126 1.90 13.38 2.84
N ALA A 127 0.67 13.33 2.32
CA ALA A 127 -0.17 14.53 2.13
C ALA A 127 -0.41 15.35 3.42
N TRP A 128 -0.44 14.71 4.59
CA TRP A 128 -0.68 15.41 5.87
C TRP A 128 0.33 16.52 6.18
N LEU A 129 1.54 16.47 5.59
CA LEU A 129 2.58 17.48 5.78
C LEU A 129 2.55 18.62 4.77
N TYR A 130 1.75 18.50 3.71
CA TYR A 130 1.74 19.46 2.60
C TYR A 130 1.54 20.91 3.07
N GLY A 131 0.60 21.14 3.99
CA GLY A 131 0.32 22.47 4.54
C GLY A 131 1.52 23.14 5.23
N LEU A 132 2.55 22.38 5.62
CA LEU A 132 3.76 22.94 6.23
C LEU A 132 4.71 23.60 5.21
N LEU A 133 4.54 23.37 3.90
CA LEU A 133 5.36 24.02 2.87
C LEU A 133 5.28 25.53 2.92
N ALA A 134 4.11 26.10 3.27
CA ALA A 134 3.91 27.54 3.43
C ALA A 134 4.82 28.15 4.53
N HIS A 135 5.32 27.31 5.44
CA HIS A 135 6.17 27.71 6.54
C HIS A 135 7.65 27.35 6.35
N TRP A 136 8.11 27.22 5.10
CA TRP A 136 9.50 26.83 4.79
C TRP A 136 10.60 27.71 5.42
N GLN A 137 10.29 28.95 5.82
CA GLN A 137 11.23 29.84 6.52
C GLN A 137 11.34 29.58 8.04
N ASP A 138 10.38 28.87 8.61
CA ASP A 138 10.36 28.58 10.04
C ASP A 138 11.14 27.28 10.31
N SER A 139 12.28 27.43 10.98
CA SER A 139 13.19 26.32 11.27
C SER A 139 12.57 25.22 12.14
N ARG A 140 11.47 25.50 12.84
CA ARG A 140 10.74 24.50 13.62
C ARG A 140 10.15 23.40 12.74
N PHE A 141 9.78 23.73 11.51
CA PHE A 141 9.16 22.78 10.57
C PHE A 141 10.18 22.12 9.64
N THR A 142 11.47 22.44 9.75
CA THR A 142 12.48 21.91 8.82
C THR A 142 12.50 20.40 8.74
N ALA A 143 12.41 19.69 9.88
CA ALA A 143 12.39 18.23 9.89
C ALA A 143 11.13 17.65 9.24
N LEU A 144 9.97 18.26 9.50
CA LEU A 144 8.68 17.81 8.95
C LEU A 144 8.59 18.07 7.44
N ILE A 145 9.05 19.23 6.97
CA ILE A 145 9.12 19.54 5.53
C ILE A 145 10.07 18.56 4.83
N ARG A 146 11.19 18.17 5.45
CA ARG A 146 12.10 17.17 4.87
C ARG A 146 11.45 15.82 4.69
N ILE A 147 10.69 15.35 5.69
CA ILE A 147 9.90 14.11 5.57
C ILE A 147 9.02 14.21 4.33
N TYR A 148 8.24 15.29 4.18
CA TYR A 148 7.39 15.47 3.00
C TYR A 148 8.17 15.46 1.68
N LEU A 149 9.31 16.14 1.60
CA LEU A 149 10.14 16.13 0.40
C LEU A 149 10.67 14.73 0.07
N GLU A 150 11.02 13.94 1.08
CA GLU A 150 11.48 12.56 0.94
C GLU A 150 10.33 11.61 0.55
N GLU A 151 9.12 11.80 1.06
CA GLU A 151 7.88 11.13 0.60
C GLU A 151 7.63 11.37 -0.89
N LEU A 152 7.87 12.60 -1.33
CA LEU A 152 7.79 13.00 -2.73
C LEU A 152 9.00 12.51 -3.56
N GLY A 153 9.88 11.69 -2.97
CA GLY A 153 11.06 11.10 -3.60
C GLY A 153 12.15 12.13 -3.94
N ASN A 154 12.12 13.31 -3.31
CA ASN A 154 12.89 14.49 -3.72
C ASN A 154 12.70 14.80 -5.23
N GLY A 155 11.52 14.48 -5.77
CA GLY A 155 11.16 14.59 -7.18
C GLY A 155 11.78 13.52 -8.09
N GLN A 156 12.33 12.44 -7.53
CA GLN A 156 12.71 11.25 -8.30
C GLN A 156 11.51 10.30 -8.41
N PRO A 157 11.05 9.96 -9.63
CA PRO A 157 9.84 9.15 -9.81
C PRO A 157 9.97 7.72 -9.26
N ASP A 158 11.18 7.17 -9.20
CA ASP A 158 11.48 5.85 -8.65
C ASP A 158 11.62 5.84 -7.11
N GLN A 159 11.46 7.00 -6.47
CA GLN A 159 11.45 7.17 -5.01
C GLN A 159 10.21 7.89 -4.51
N ASN A 160 9.36 8.39 -5.42
CA ASN A 160 8.11 9.07 -5.05
C ASN A 160 7.05 8.03 -4.67
N HIS A 161 6.54 8.12 -3.45
CA HIS A 161 5.68 7.11 -2.85
C HIS A 161 4.40 6.88 -3.67
N VAL A 162 3.72 7.96 -4.05
CA VAL A 162 2.48 7.87 -4.85
C VAL A 162 2.75 7.41 -6.28
N VAL A 163 3.84 7.84 -6.93
CA VAL A 163 4.21 7.34 -8.28
C VAL A 163 4.46 5.83 -8.25
N LEU A 164 5.23 5.36 -7.26
CA LEU A 164 5.52 3.94 -7.08
C LEU A 164 4.23 3.13 -6.83
N TYR A 165 3.34 3.64 -5.98
CA TYR A 165 2.09 2.95 -5.66
C TYR A 165 1.12 2.91 -6.85
N ARG A 166 0.95 4.02 -7.57
CA ARG A 166 0.12 4.06 -8.79
C ARG A 166 0.64 3.09 -9.85
N ARG A 167 1.97 3.02 -10.04
CA ARG A 167 2.59 2.04 -10.94
C ARG A 167 2.35 0.61 -10.49
N LEU A 168 2.40 0.34 -9.18
CA LEU A 168 2.10 -0.98 -8.60
C LEU A 168 0.66 -1.40 -8.90
N LEU A 169 -0.33 -0.52 -8.71
CA LEU A 169 -1.73 -0.81 -9.04
C LEU A 169 -1.91 -1.06 -10.54
N ALA A 170 -1.38 -0.17 -11.39
CA ALA A 170 -1.52 -0.26 -12.85
C ALA A 170 -0.90 -1.54 -13.42
N SER A 171 0.28 -1.93 -12.92
CA SER A 171 0.97 -3.16 -13.37
C SER A 171 0.22 -4.44 -13.00
N ASN A 172 -0.79 -4.36 -12.13
CA ASN A 172 -1.57 -5.49 -11.64
C ASN A 172 -3.07 -5.39 -11.97
N GLY A 173 -3.52 -4.37 -12.71
CA GLY A 173 -4.93 -4.19 -13.05
C GLY A 173 -5.82 -3.86 -11.84
N CYS A 174 -5.26 -3.19 -10.82
CA CYS A 174 -5.90 -2.87 -9.54
C CYS A 174 -6.33 -1.40 -9.43
N GLU A 175 -6.59 -0.72 -10.56
CA GLU A 175 -6.89 0.71 -10.56
C GLU A 175 -8.31 1.06 -10.10
N ARG A 176 -9.23 0.09 -10.04
CA ARG A 176 -10.67 0.31 -9.74
C ARG A 176 -11.00 0.34 -8.24
N TRP A 177 -10.25 1.11 -7.46
CA TRP A 177 -10.43 1.23 -6.01
C TRP A 177 -11.41 2.35 -5.62
N GLU A 178 -11.87 3.18 -6.57
CA GLU A 178 -12.75 4.33 -6.29
C GLU A 178 -14.14 3.92 -5.80
N HIS A 179 -14.50 2.64 -5.92
CA HIS A 179 -15.79 2.08 -5.53
C HIS A 179 -15.79 1.41 -4.14
N LEU A 180 -14.67 1.47 -3.41
CA LEU A 180 -14.59 0.94 -2.04
C LEU A 180 -15.53 1.70 -1.09
N GLY A 181 -15.86 1.09 0.05
CA GLY A 181 -16.66 1.71 1.10
C GLY A 181 -15.89 2.76 1.92
N ASP A 182 -16.61 3.61 2.65
CA ASP A 182 -16.05 4.72 3.43
C ASP A 182 -14.90 4.31 4.37
N ASP A 183 -14.99 3.14 5.01
CA ASP A 183 -13.98 2.62 5.95
C ASP A 183 -12.56 2.61 5.34
N HIS A 184 -12.42 2.39 4.03
CA HIS A 184 -11.13 2.39 3.33
C HIS A 184 -10.57 3.79 3.05
N PHE A 185 -11.42 4.81 3.05
CA PHE A 185 -11.06 6.19 2.72
C PHE A 185 -10.70 7.02 3.95
N VAL A 186 -11.03 6.57 5.16
CA VAL A 186 -10.85 7.32 6.41
C VAL A 186 -9.42 7.83 6.58
N GLN A 187 -8.42 6.95 6.44
CA GLN A 187 -7.01 7.32 6.59
C GLN A 187 -6.57 8.34 5.54
N GLY A 188 -6.89 8.11 4.25
CA GLY A 188 -6.60 9.07 3.19
C GLY A 188 -7.29 10.43 3.42
N ALA A 189 -8.54 10.42 3.89
CA ALA A 189 -9.29 11.64 4.19
C ALA A 189 -8.69 12.40 5.38
N ILE A 190 -8.20 11.71 6.42
CA ILE A 190 -7.48 12.32 7.54
C ILE A 190 -6.21 13.02 7.01
N GLN A 191 -5.41 12.34 6.18
CA GLN A 191 -4.19 12.93 5.61
C GLN A 191 -4.48 14.19 4.81
N LEU A 192 -5.47 14.15 3.93
CA LEU A 192 -5.87 15.30 3.11
C LEU A 192 -6.47 16.43 3.96
N ALA A 193 -7.29 16.13 4.97
CA ALA A 193 -7.86 17.16 5.83
C ALA A 193 -6.78 17.83 6.70
N LEU A 194 -5.81 17.07 7.23
CA LEU A 194 -4.66 17.62 7.96
C LEU A 194 -3.82 18.54 7.05
N SER A 195 -3.67 18.18 5.77
CA SER A 195 -2.94 18.98 4.77
C SER A 195 -3.50 20.41 4.63
N ARG A 196 -4.82 20.57 4.69
CA ARG A 196 -5.53 21.86 4.56
C ARG A 196 -5.56 22.66 5.86
N HIS A 197 -5.45 21.98 7.00
CA HIS A 197 -5.61 22.60 8.32
C HIS A 197 -4.39 22.46 9.22
N ALA A 198 -3.20 22.42 8.63
CA ALA A 198 -1.94 22.26 9.33
C ALA A 198 -1.74 23.29 10.46
N GLU A 199 -2.14 24.56 10.26
CA GLU A 199 -2.04 25.58 11.30
C GLU A 199 -2.99 25.33 12.49
N ARG A 200 -4.26 24.98 12.21
CA ARG A 200 -5.30 24.78 13.22
C ARG A 200 -5.05 23.52 14.04
N PHE A 201 -4.66 22.44 13.37
CA PHE A 201 -4.44 21.11 13.96
C PHE A 201 -2.95 20.75 14.06
N LEU A 202 -2.06 21.74 14.18
CA LEU A 202 -0.61 21.51 14.19
C LEU A 202 -0.15 20.44 15.18
N PRO A 203 -0.59 20.43 16.46
CA PRO A 203 -0.17 19.38 17.39
C PRO A 203 -0.70 18.00 16.99
N GLU A 204 -1.95 17.90 16.50
CA GLU A 204 -2.52 16.64 16.03
C GLU A 204 -1.82 16.13 14.77
N LEU A 205 -1.48 17.01 13.83
CA LEU A 205 -0.66 16.69 12.64
C LEU A 205 0.70 16.13 13.05
N ILE A 206 1.37 16.75 14.02
CA ILE A 206 2.66 16.25 14.54
C ILE A 206 2.50 14.88 15.21
N GLY A 207 1.40 14.67 15.93
CA GLY A 207 1.05 13.38 16.52
C GLY A 207 0.80 12.30 15.47
N PHE A 208 0.00 12.61 14.45
CA PHE A 208 -0.28 11.73 13.33
C PHE A 208 1.01 11.33 12.63
N ASN A 209 1.84 12.31 12.27
CA ASN A 209 3.17 12.10 11.70
C ASN A 209 4.05 11.20 12.59
N LEU A 210 4.08 11.44 13.90
CA LEU A 210 4.88 10.62 14.80
C LEU A 210 4.49 9.14 14.73
N GLY A 211 3.19 8.83 14.68
CA GLY A 211 2.70 7.46 14.57
C GLY A 211 2.93 6.85 13.20
N TYR A 212 2.66 7.60 12.13
CA TYR A 212 2.77 7.12 10.75
C TYR A 212 4.21 6.79 10.36
N GLU A 213 5.18 7.59 10.83
CA GLU A 213 6.61 7.43 10.52
C GLU A 213 7.32 6.33 11.32
N GLN A 214 6.60 5.59 12.17
CA GLN A 214 7.19 4.42 12.82
C GLN A 214 7.16 3.24 11.87
N LEU A 215 8.31 2.59 11.67
CA LEU A 215 8.40 1.36 10.87
C LEU A 215 7.39 0.30 11.38
N PRO A 216 6.34 -0.03 10.61
CA PRO A 216 5.39 -1.07 10.98
C PRO A 216 5.93 -2.45 10.57
N LEU A 217 5.73 -3.46 11.41
CA LEU A 217 6.08 -4.86 11.08
C LEU A 217 5.49 -5.29 9.74
N HIS A 218 4.27 -4.83 9.45
CA HIS A 218 3.57 -5.28 8.27
C HIS A 218 4.28 -4.91 6.97
N LEU A 219 4.95 -3.75 6.88
CA LEU A 219 5.64 -3.34 5.64
C LEU A 219 6.77 -4.32 5.28
N LEU A 220 7.47 -4.83 6.29
CA LEU A 220 8.54 -5.83 6.13
C LEU A 220 8.00 -7.16 5.59
N ILE A 221 6.93 -7.67 6.20
CA ILE A 221 6.29 -8.93 5.80
C ILE A 221 5.64 -8.78 4.41
N THR A 222 4.89 -7.69 4.19
CA THR A 222 4.27 -7.39 2.90
C THR A 222 5.31 -7.34 1.78
N ALA A 223 6.41 -6.59 1.95
CA ALA A 223 7.46 -6.52 0.93
C ALA A 223 8.07 -7.91 0.64
N PHE A 224 8.26 -8.73 1.67
CA PHE A 224 8.77 -10.10 1.52
C PHE A 224 7.81 -10.98 0.71
N GLU A 225 6.53 -10.99 1.09
CA GLU A 225 5.52 -11.88 0.49
C GLU A 225 5.07 -11.44 -0.90
N LEU A 226 4.98 -10.12 -1.16
CA LEU A 226 4.71 -9.61 -2.51
C LEU A 226 5.79 -10.07 -3.50
N ASN A 227 7.06 -9.97 -3.10
CA ASN A 227 8.16 -10.45 -3.94
C ASN A 227 8.05 -11.95 -4.22
N GLU A 228 7.69 -12.76 -3.22
CA GLU A 228 7.44 -14.20 -3.38
C GLU A 228 6.29 -14.48 -4.36
N LEU A 229 5.22 -13.70 -4.29
CA LEU A 229 4.03 -13.77 -5.15
C LEU A 229 4.23 -13.18 -6.56
N GLY A 230 5.45 -12.74 -6.89
CA GLY A 230 5.74 -12.15 -8.21
C GLY A 230 5.21 -10.74 -8.39
N ILE A 231 4.87 -10.04 -7.30
CA ILE A 231 4.40 -8.65 -7.27
C ILE A 231 5.56 -7.73 -6.91
N ASP A 232 5.60 -6.54 -7.52
CA ASP A 232 6.63 -5.53 -7.22
C ASP A 232 6.56 -5.08 -5.75
N PRO A 233 7.60 -5.33 -4.92
CA PRO A 233 7.61 -4.96 -3.52
C PRO A 233 8.15 -3.53 -3.28
N THR A 234 8.54 -2.78 -4.32
CA THR A 234 9.38 -1.59 -4.21
C THR A 234 8.80 -0.52 -3.29
N TYR A 235 7.51 -0.19 -3.42
CA TYR A 235 6.83 0.77 -2.55
C TYR A 235 6.95 0.39 -1.05
N PHE A 236 6.62 -0.86 -0.69
CA PHE A 236 6.68 -1.34 0.69
C PHE A 236 8.11 -1.49 1.20
N GLY A 237 9.04 -1.84 0.31
CA GLY A 237 10.46 -1.99 0.63
C GLY A 237 11.18 -0.66 0.87
N LEU A 238 10.68 0.45 0.31
CA LEU A 238 11.28 1.78 0.47
C LEU A 238 11.30 2.23 1.93
N HIS A 239 10.16 2.13 2.60
CA HIS A 239 9.91 2.42 4.02
C HIS A 239 10.89 1.74 4.99
N VAL A 240 11.42 0.56 4.62
CA VAL A 240 12.45 -0.13 5.44
C VAL A 240 13.72 0.70 5.60
N THR A 241 14.05 1.51 4.59
CA THR A 241 15.27 2.34 4.59
C THR A 241 15.01 3.77 5.05
N VAL A 242 13.92 4.39 4.65
CA VAL A 242 13.60 5.79 5.01
C VAL A 242 13.09 5.90 6.46
N ASP A 243 12.36 4.93 6.99
CA ASP A 243 11.69 5.05 8.30
C ASP A 243 12.56 4.56 9.48
N ASN A 244 13.88 4.47 9.27
CA ASN A 244 14.78 3.92 10.28
C ASN A 244 14.91 4.85 11.52
N ALA A 245 15.09 4.25 12.70
CA ALA A 245 15.14 4.98 13.98
C ALA A 245 16.41 5.82 14.21
N ASP A 246 17.48 5.62 13.43
CA ASP A 246 18.75 6.32 13.62
C ASP A 246 18.73 7.70 12.95
N SER A 247 18.63 7.72 11.61
CA SER A 247 18.65 8.94 10.81
C SER A 247 17.42 9.11 9.92
N GLY A 248 16.49 8.16 9.95
CA GLY A 248 15.29 8.13 9.13
C GLY A 248 14.14 8.96 9.68
N HIS A 249 12.96 8.79 9.08
CA HIS A 249 11.77 9.60 9.36
C HIS A 249 11.29 9.47 10.80
N ALA A 250 11.35 8.29 11.42
CA ALA A 250 11.05 8.11 12.83
C ALA A 250 11.86 9.07 13.73
N ARG A 251 13.15 9.28 13.41
CA ARG A 251 14.00 10.25 14.12
C ARG A 251 13.66 11.69 13.76
N GLN A 252 13.43 11.99 12.48
CA GLN A 252 13.05 13.32 12.02
C GLN A 252 11.70 13.77 12.62
N ALA A 253 10.74 12.87 12.78
CA ALA A 253 9.46 13.11 13.43
C ALA A 253 9.66 13.56 14.88
N LEU A 254 10.54 12.90 15.64
CA LEU A 254 10.92 13.33 16.99
C LEU A 254 11.59 14.71 17.00
N GLN A 255 12.43 15.01 16.01
CA GLN A 255 13.07 16.33 15.88
C GLN A 255 12.03 17.42 15.63
N GLY A 256 11.10 17.19 14.69
CA GLY A 256 10.01 18.10 14.38
C GLY A 256 9.11 18.37 15.59
N LEU A 257 8.70 17.32 16.30
CA LEU A 257 7.93 17.46 17.54
C LEU A 257 8.68 18.30 18.57
N ARG A 258 9.95 17.99 18.83
CA ARG A 258 10.77 18.72 19.81
C ARG A 258 10.94 20.19 19.44
N ALA A 259 11.14 20.48 18.16
CA ALA A 259 11.28 21.86 17.67
C ALA A 259 9.98 22.66 17.78
N CYS A 260 8.83 21.97 17.73
CA CYS A 260 7.51 22.58 17.87
C CYS A 260 6.99 22.64 19.31
N LEU A 261 7.64 21.98 20.28
CA LEU A 261 7.23 22.06 21.69
C LEU A 261 7.25 23.51 22.16
N PRO A 262 6.15 24.03 22.74
CA PRO A 262 6.10 25.41 23.17
C PRO A 262 7.12 25.66 24.29
N VAL A 263 7.93 26.70 24.11
CA VAL A 263 8.81 27.25 25.15
C VAL A 263 8.00 28.12 26.11
N LEU A 264 7.05 28.89 25.57
CA LEU A 264 6.06 29.69 26.28
C LEU A 264 4.67 29.15 25.96
N GLY A 265 3.79 29.05 26.96
CA GLY A 265 2.43 28.50 26.81
C GLY A 265 2.25 27.10 27.43
N ASP A 266 1.07 26.53 27.27
CA ASP A 266 0.71 25.25 27.88
C ASP A 266 1.28 24.05 27.09
N ARG A 267 2.49 23.64 27.47
CA ARG A 267 3.16 22.45 26.93
C ARG A 267 2.38 21.15 27.17
N GLN A 268 1.63 21.05 28.27
CA GLN A 268 0.83 19.86 28.55
C GLN A 268 -0.40 19.78 27.65
N ALA A 269 -1.08 20.91 27.39
CA ALA A 269 -2.15 20.97 26.41
C ALA A 269 -1.65 20.64 25.00
N PHE A 270 -0.50 21.19 24.59
CA PHE A 270 0.11 20.85 23.30
C PHE A 270 0.37 19.35 23.19
N TYR A 271 1.01 18.75 24.20
CA TYR A 271 1.34 17.32 24.16
C TYR A 271 0.10 16.42 24.21
N ARG A 272 -0.97 16.81 24.94
CA ARG A 272 -2.26 16.09 24.88
C ARG A 272 -2.83 16.04 23.48
N ARG A 273 -2.74 17.15 22.73
CA ARG A 273 -3.17 17.20 21.32
C ARG A 273 -2.26 16.38 20.40
N VAL A 274 -0.96 16.32 20.67
CA VAL A 274 -0.05 15.36 19.99
C VAL A 274 -0.51 13.92 20.23
N MET A 275 -0.86 13.53 21.46
CA MET A 275 -1.38 12.19 21.73
C MET A 275 -2.73 11.91 21.06
N GLN A 276 -3.58 12.93 20.91
CA GLN A 276 -4.84 12.83 20.14
C GLN A 276 -4.56 12.58 18.67
N GLY A 277 -3.63 13.34 18.08
CA GLY A 277 -3.19 13.15 16.70
C GLY A 277 -2.57 11.79 16.43
N TYR A 278 -1.75 11.29 17.36
CA TYR A 278 -1.14 9.96 17.27
C TYR A 278 -2.19 8.85 17.10
N ARG A 279 -3.28 8.92 17.87
CA ARG A 279 -4.37 7.93 17.82
C ARG A 279 -5.16 7.95 16.51
N LEU A 280 -5.06 9.01 15.71
CA LEU A 280 -5.71 9.05 14.39
C LEU A 280 -5.17 7.95 13.45
N ASN A 281 -3.95 7.44 13.68
CA ASN A 281 -3.38 6.31 12.93
C ASN A 281 -4.17 4.99 13.12
N GLU A 282 -5.00 4.89 14.15
CA GLU A 282 -5.77 3.68 14.48
C GLU A 282 -7.19 3.69 13.88
N LEU A 283 -7.58 4.75 13.15
CA LEU A 283 -8.92 4.88 12.58
C LEU A 283 -9.04 4.25 11.19
N GLY A 284 -10.26 3.87 10.81
CA GLY A 284 -10.55 3.28 9.51
C GLY A 284 -10.08 1.83 9.36
N ALA A 285 -10.15 1.32 8.13
CA ALA A 285 -9.63 0.00 7.81
C ALA A 285 -8.10 -0.02 7.90
N SER A 286 -7.55 -0.71 8.90
CA SER A 286 -6.10 -0.90 9.02
C SER A 286 -5.60 -1.93 8.01
N THR A 287 -4.32 -1.84 7.61
CA THR A 287 -3.66 -2.84 6.76
C THR A 287 -3.91 -4.27 7.25
N ILE A 288 -3.78 -4.51 8.55
CA ILE A 288 -3.97 -5.84 9.14
C ILE A 288 -5.42 -6.29 9.07
N SER A 289 -6.39 -5.40 9.31
CA SER A 289 -7.81 -5.75 9.18
C SER A 289 -8.19 -6.09 7.74
N VAL A 290 -7.69 -5.33 6.76
CA VAL A 290 -7.92 -5.59 5.33
C VAL A 290 -7.35 -6.95 4.91
N ILE A 291 -6.19 -7.33 5.44
CA ILE A 291 -5.58 -8.65 5.20
C ILE A 291 -6.44 -9.74 5.86
N ALA A 292 -6.87 -9.55 7.11
CA ALA A 292 -7.63 -10.54 7.85
C ALA A 292 -9.05 -10.78 7.27
N ASP A 293 -9.69 -9.73 6.74
CA ASP A 293 -11.07 -9.76 6.25
C ASP A 293 -11.20 -10.39 4.86
N PHE A 294 -10.11 -10.77 4.19
CA PHE A 294 -10.16 -11.35 2.85
C PHE A 294 -10.77 -12.77 2.84
N ASP A 295 -11.89 -12.91 2.13
CA ASP A 295 -12.54 -14.19 1.83
C ASP A 295 -12.55 -14.43 0.32
N LEU A 296 -11.75 -15.42 -0.12
CA LEU A 296 -11.58 -15.74 -1.54
C LEU A 296 -12.90 -16.17 -2.22
N GLU A 297 -13.79 -16.86 -1.51
CA GLU A 297 -15.07 -17.30 -2.08
C GLU A 297 -16.03 -16.11 -2.23
N GLN A 298 -16.13 -15.26 -1.20
CA GLN A 298 -16.95 -14.05 -1.28
C GLN A 298 -16.46 -13.11 -2.38
N GLU A 299 -15.15 -12.90 -2.51
CA GLU A 299 -14.56 -12.05 -3.55
C GLU A 299 -14.83 -12.61 -4.96
N MET A 300 -14.69 -13.94 -5.15
CA MET A 300 -15.01 -14.59 -6.42
C MET A 300 -16.50 -14.42 -6.78
N LEU A 301 -17.39 -14.63 -5.81
CA LEU A 301 -18.83 -14.43 -6.01
C LEU A 301 -19.17 -12.97 -6.32
N ALA A 302 -18.52 -12.01 -5.66
CA ALA A 302 -18.69 -10.58 -5.90
C ALA A 302 -18.22 -10.17 -7.31
N VAL A 303 -17.13 -10.78 -7.82
CA VAL A 303 -16.69 -10.60 -9.21
C VAL A 303 -17.77 -11.07 -10.18
N LEU A 304 -18.28 -12.29 -10.03
CA LEU A 304 -19.33 -12.83 -10.91
C LEU A 304 -20.63 -12.02 -10.81
N ALA A 305 -21.01 -11.59 -9.61
CA ALA A 305 -22.20 -10.79 -9.36
C ALA A 305 -22.12 -9.45 -10.10
N ARG A 306 -20.98 -8.74 -10.02
CA ARG A 306 -20.76 -7.50 -10.78
C ARG A 306 -20.80 -7.73 -12.29
N LYS A 307 -20.18 -8.80 -12.78
CA LYS A 307 -20.18 -9.14 -14.23
C LYS A 307 -21.56 -9.55 -14.74
N SER A 308 -22.40 -10.16 -13.89
CA SER A 308 -23.76 -10.55 -14.28
C SER A 308 -24.58 -9.35 -14.78
N VAL A 309 -24.38 -8.17 -14.18
CA VAL A 309 -25.11 -6.95 -14.55
C VAL A 309 -24.83 -6.51 -15.99
N ALA A 310 -23.58 -6.65 -16.44
CA ALA A 310 -23.17 -6.32 -17.80
C ALA A 310 -23.40 -7.47 -18.80
N GLY A 311 -23.31 -8.71 -18.33
CA GLY A 311 -23.42 -9.92 -19.16
C GLY A 311 -24.85 -10.41 -19.37
N LYS A 312 -25.83 -9.98 -18.56
CA LYS A 312 -27.23 -10.35 -18.74
C LYS A 312 -27.66 -9.95 -20.16
N GLN A 313 -28.24 -10.89 -20.90
CA GLN A 313 -28.68 -10.74 -22.30
C GLN A 313 -27.60 -10.85 -23.38
N ALA A 314 -26.31 -10.97 -23.03
CA ALA A 314 -25.24 -11.13 -24.01
C ALA A 314 -25.15 -12.55 -24.62
N HIS A 315 -25.88 -13.53 -24.07
CA HIS A 315 -25.82 -14.92 -24.52
C HIS A 315 -27.04 -15.30 -25.36
N ALA A 316 -26.85 -16.02 -26.47
CA ALA A 316 -27.92 -16.44 -27.39
C ALA A 316 -28.82 -17.58 -26.85
N GLY A 317 -28.70 -17.96 -25.57
CA GLY A 317 -29.56 -18.97 -24.93
C GLY A 317 -29.24 -20.45 -25.22
N TYR A 318 -28.30 -20.74 -26.14
CA TYR A 318 -27.91 -22.11 -26.52
C TYR A 318 -27.18 -22.87 -25.39
N CYS A 319 -26.40 -22.17 -24.58
CA CYS A 319 -25.69 -22.78 -23.45
C CYS A 319 -26.63 -22.88 -22.23
N ARG A 320 -26.82 -24.10 -21.74
CA ARG A 320 -27.58 -24.39 -20.52
C ARG A 320 -26.73 -25.10 -19.47
N ILE A 321 -26.82 -24.66 -18.23
CA ILE A 321 -26.10 -25.19 -17.07
C ILE A 321 -27.13 -25.39 -15.95
N GLY A 322 -27.18 -26.58 -15.35
CA GLY A 322 -28.21 -26.91 -14.35
C GLY A 322 -29.64 -26.76 -14.88
N GLY A 323 -29.86 -27.04 -16.18
CA GLY A 323 -31.18 -26.94 -16.82
C GLY A 323 -31.66 -25.52 -17.15
N ARG A 324 -30.90 -24.47 -16.81
CA ARG A 324 -31.22 -23.05 -17.05
C ARG A 324 -30.26 -22.43 -18.07
N SER A 325 -30.70 -21.41 -18.81
CA SER A 325 -29.78 -20.69 -19.71
C SER A 325 -28.82 -19.80 -18.90
N VAL A 326 -27.68 -19.43 -19.50
CA VAL A 326 -26.74 -18.49 -18.84
C VAL A 326 -27.41 -17.15 -18.53
N ASN A 327 -28.24 -16.61 -19.43
CA ASN A 327 -28.98 -15.37 -19.15
C ASN A 327 -29.92 -15.49 -17.96
N ASP A 328 -30.54 -16.66 -17.74
CA ASP A 328 -31.40 -16.88 -16.57
C ASP A 328 -30.60 -16.82 -15.26
N TRP A 329 -29.38 -17.35 -15.27
CA TRP A 329 -28.47 -17.26 -14.12
C TRP A 329 -27.98 -15.83 -13.87
N LEU A 330 -27.65 -15.09 -14.94
CA LEU A 330 -27.13 -13.72 -14.84
C LEU A 330 -28.21 -12.66 -14.58
N ALA A 331 -29.50 -13.03 -14.60
CA ALA A 331 -30.62 -12.09 -14.43
C ALA A 331 -30.65 -11.44 -13.04
N ASP A 332 -30.14 -12.12 -12.01
CA ASP A 332 -30.09 -11.64 -10.64
C ASP A 332 -28.73 -12.01 -10.00
N PRO A 333 -27.93 -11.01 -9.57
CA PRO A 333 -26.65 -11.23 -8.92
C PRO A 333 -26.72 -12.15 -7.69
N ALA A 334 -27.85 -12.20 -6.97
CA ALA A 334 -28.03 -13.07 -5.82
C ALA A 334 -27.97 -14.57 -6.18
N GLN A 335 -28.08 -14.92 -7.47
CA GLN A 335 -28.05 -16.30 -7.94
C GLN A 335 -26.63 -16.84 -8.18
N MET A 336 -25.60 -16.00 -8.09
CA MET A 336 -24.21 -16.42 -8.38
C MET A 336 -23.74 -17.61 -7.55
N PRO A 337 -24.04 -17.73 -6.24
CA PRO A 337 -23.68 -18.92 -5.47
C PRO A 337 -24.25 -20.22 -6.08
N ALA A 338 -25.53 -20.20 -6.45
CA ALA A 338 -26.20 -21.36 -7.07
C ALA A 338 -25.69 -21.62 -8.49
N PHE A 339 -25.35 -20.58 -9.26
CA PHE A 339 -24.77 -20.72 -10.58
C PHE A 339 -23.39 -21.40 -10.53
N VAL A 340 -22.54 -20.95 -9.60
CA VAL A 340 -21.21 -21.54 -9.35
C VAL A 340 -21.33 -23.00 -8.90
N ALA A 341 -22.30 -23.33 -8.04
CA ALA A 341 -22.57 -24.72 -7.67
C ALA A 341 -22.98 -25.57 -8.89
N ALA A 342 -23.82 -25.03 -9.78
CA ALA A 342 -24.24 -25.72 -11.01
C ALA A 342 -23.09 -25.90 -12.02
N LEU A 343 -22.16 -24.94 -12.11
CA LEU A 343 -20.94 -25.05 -12.90
C LEU A 343 -20.04 -26.18 -12.39
N GLN A 344 -19.89 -26.29 -11.07
CA GLN A 344 -19.13 -27.39 -10.45
C GLN A 344 -19.81 -28.74 -10.68
N SER A 345 -21.10 -28.87 -10.38
CA SER A 345 -21.84 -30.14 -10.54
C SER A 345 -21.89 -30.63 -11.99
N SER A 346 -21.82 -29.72 -12.94
CA SER A 346 -21.79 -30.02 -14.39
C SER A 346 -20.37 -30.28 -14.91
N GLY A 347 -19.35 -30.25 -14.07
CA GLY A 347 -17.95 -30.47 -14.43
C GLY A 347 -17.31 -29.33 -15.23
N TRP A 348 -17.95 -28.15 -15.28
CA TRP A 348 -17.39 -26.97 -15.95
C TRP A 348 -16.25 -26.35 -15.16
N ILE A 349 -16.32 -26.44 -13.84
CA ILE A 349 -15.28 -26.02 -12.90
C ILE A 349 -14.80 -27.25 -12.15
N ARG A 350 -13.48 -27.44 -12.12
CA ARG A 350 -12.80 -28.52 -11.38
C ARG A 350 -12.03 -27.89 -10.23
N ARG A 351 -12.65 -27.83 -9.04
CA ARG A 351 -12.04 -27.27 -7.83
C ARG A 351 -10.80 -28.07 -7.41
N GLY A 352 -9.77 -27.38 -6.92
CA GLY A 352 -8.52 -27.96 -6.43
C GLY A 352 -7.62 -28.54 -7.52
N GLN A 353 -7.90 -28.26 -8.80
CA GLN A 353 -7.12 -28.66 -9.96
C GLN A 353 -6.58 -27.41 -10.66
N PRO A 354 -5.53 -27.52 -11.50
CA PRO A 354 -5.05 -26.39 -12.31
C PRO A 354 -6.21 -25.72 -13.05
N ALA A 355 -6.25 -24.38 -13.05
CA ALA A 355 -7.38 -23.66 -13.61
C ALA A 355 -7.62 -24.02 -15.09
N GLN A 356 -6.54 -24.29 -15.83
CA GLN A 356 -6.58 -24.69 -17.24
C GLN A 356 -7.28 -26.03 -17.48
N ASP A 357 -7.56 -26.83 -16.45
CA ASP A 357 -8.34 -28.06 -16.59
C ASP A 357 -9.86 -27.81 -16.55
N SER A 358 -10.28 -26.63 -16.07
CA SER A 358 -11.68 -26.22 -16.04
C SER A 358 -12.15 -25.72 -17.40
N ARG A 359 -13.33 -26.17 -17.85
CA ARG A 359 -13.95 -25.69 -19.09
C ARG A 359 -14.27 -24.20 -19.00
N PHE A 360 -14.79 -23.75 -17.85
CA PHE A 360 -15.12 -22.34 -17.63
C PHE A 360 -13.89 -21.44 -17.80
N TRP A 361 -12.74 -21.85 -17.26
CA TRP A 361 -11.49 -21.10 -17.38
C TRP A 361 -11.08 -20.88 -18.85
N LYS A 362 -11.14 -21.92 -19.68
CA LYS A 362 -10.80 -21.84 -21.11
C LYS A 362 -11.70 -20.88 -21.91
N LEU A 363 -12.88 -20.53 -21.38
CA LEU A 363 -13.76 -19.54 -22.01
C LEU A 363 -13.34 -18.11 -21.69
N ILE A 364 -12.74 -17.88 -20.52
CA ILE A 364 -12.41 -16.53 -20.03
C ILE A 364 -10.92 -16.19 -20.23
N GLU A 365 -10.05 -17.19 -20.35
CA GLU A 365 -8.62 -17.02 -20.55
C GLU A 365 -8.04 -18.09 -21.51
N GLY A 366 -7.24 -17.62 -22.49
CA GLY A 366 -6.60 -18.45 -23.51
C GLY A 366 -6.65 -17.82 -24.91
N GLU A 367 -5.89 -18.37 -25.86
CA GLU A 367 -5.76 -17.84 -27.24
C GLU A 367 -7.08 -17.77 -28.03
N ARG A 368 -8.07 -18.59 -27.65
CA ARG A 368 -9.39 -18.68 -28.30
C ARG A 368 -10.54 -18.56 -27.28
N ALA A 369 -10.34 -17.77 -26.24
CA ALA A 369 -11.34 -17.55 -25.20
C ALA A 369 -12.53 -16.74 -25.75
N ASP A 370 -13.72 -17.35 -25.80
CA ASP A 370 -14.96 -16.70 -26.28
C ASP A 370 -15.35 -15.47 -25.45
N MET A 371 -14.90 -15.40 -24.19
CA MET A 371 -15.13 -14.31 -23.25
C MET A 371 -13.86 -13.50 -22.97
N PHE A 372 -12.90 -13.50 -23.91
CA PHE A 372 -11.68 -12.69 -23.80
C PHE A 372 -12.00 -11.22 -23.52
N GLY A 373 -11.32 -10.63 -22.53
CA GLY A 373 -11.48 -9.23 -22.13
C GLY A 373 -12.70 -8.92 -21.26
N VAL A 374 -13.56 -9.91 -20.96
CA VAL A 374 -14.70 -9.71 -20.04
C VAL A 374 -14.23 -9.46 -18.61
N PHE A 375 -13.19 -10.18 -18.18
CA PHE A 375 -12.59 -10.08 -16.85
C PHE A 375 -11.27 -9.31 -16.90
N SER A 376 -11.00 -8.48 -15.90
CA SER A 376 -9.70 -7.83 -15.71
C SER A 376 -8.65 -8.84 -15.25
N ALA A 377 -7.37 -8.45 -15.30
CA ALA A 377 -6.28 -9.30 -14.81
C ALA A 377 -6.46 -9.70 -13.34
N TYR A 378 -6.92 -8.77 -12.49
CA TYR A 378 -7.20 -9.06 -11.08
C TYR A 378 -8.39 -10.03 -10.91
N GLU A 379 -9.46 -9.84 -11.68
CA GLU A 379 -10.63 -10.72 -11.62
C GLU A 379 -10.30 -12.15 -12.09
N LEU A 380 -9.49 -12.29 -13.15
CA LEU A 380 -8.96 -13.58 -13.57
C LEU A 380 -8.12 -14.23 -12.47
N GLN A 381 -7.27 -13.47 -11.77
CA GLN A 381 -6.48 -13.99 -10.65
C GLN A 381 -7.37 -14.52 -9.51
N ILE A 382 -8.44 -13.80 -9.14
CA ILE A 382 -9.40 -14.27 -8.13
C ILE A 382 -10.03 -15.59 -8.56
N ILE A 383 -10.55 -15.65 -9.79
CA ILE A 383 -11.21 -16.86 -10.30
C ILE A 383 -10.21 -18.02 -10.35
N GLY A 384 -8.98 -17.79 -10.79
CA GLY A 384 -7.92 -18.79 -10.89
C GLY A 384 -7.53 -19.34 -9.53
N ASP A 385 -7.18 -18.46 -8.59
CA ASP A 385 -6.85 -18.85 -7.21
C ASP A 385 -8.03 -19.56 -6.54
N TRP A 386 -9.27 -19.11 -6.78
CA TRP A 386 -10.45 -19.79 -6.27
C TRP A 386 -10.60 -21.17 -6.89
N ILE A 387 -10.44 -21.37 -8.22
CA ILE A 387 -10.50 -22.70 -8.86
C ILE A 387 -9.41 -23.63 -8.32
N GLU A 388 -8.19 -23.14 -8.12
CA GLU A 388 -7.03 -23.95 -7.75
C GLU A 388 -6.96 -24.26 -6.25
N SER A 389 -7.61 -23.46 -5.38
CA SER A 389 -7.60 -23.68 -3.94
C SER A 389 -8.37 -24.96 -3.57
N PRO A 390 -7.88 -25.89 -2.73
CA PRO A 390 -8.64 -27.07 -2.35
C PRO A 390 -9.99 -26.70 -1.72
N GLN A 391 -11.04 -27.46 -2.02
CA GLN A 391 -12.30 -27.31 -1.30
C GLN A 391 -12.09 -27.83 0.13
N ALA A 392 -12.48 -27.07 1.16
CA ALA A 392 -12.45 -27.56 2.52
C ALA A 392 -13.24 -28.88 2.58
N SER A 393 -12.56 -29.98 2.90
CA SER A 393 -13.16 -31.30 2.92
C SER A 393 -14.36 -31.28 3.86
N GLN A 394 -15.55 -31.67 3.36
CA GLN A 394 -16.60 -32.11 4.28
C GLN A 394 -16.00 -33.20 5.18
N PRO A 395 -16.31 -33.22 6.49
CA PRO A 395 -15.83 -34.28 7.36
C PRO A 395 -16.23 -35.64 6.75
N PRO A 396 -15.30 -36.60 6.65
CA PRO A 396 -15.61 -37.90 6.08
C PRO A 396 -16.78 -38.51 6.86
N THR A 397 -17.83 -38.92 6.15
CA THR A 397 -18.85 -39.80 6.72
C THR A 397 -18.15 -40.98 7.37
N PRO A 398 -18.45 -41.32 8.64
CA PRO A 398 -17.72 -42.34 9.38
C PRO A 398 -17.79 -43.68 8.62
N PRO A 399 -16.66 -44.35 8.37
CA PRO A 399 -16.66 -45.66 7.75
C PRO A 399 -17.32 -46.69 8.68
N THR A 400 -18.15 -47.54 8.09
CA THR A 400 -18.78 -48.70 8.74
C THR A 400 -17.71 -49.59 9.38
N PRO A 401 -17.91 -50.13 10.60
CA PRO A 401 -16.87 -50.86 11.31
C PRO A 401 -16.51 -52.17 10.58
N PRO A 402 -15.21 -52.50 10.45
CA PRO A 402 -14.76 -53.75 9.82
C PRO A 402 -14.89 -54.96 10.77
N PRO A 403 -14.96 -56.20 10.22
CA PRO A 403 -15.04 -57.44 11.00
C PRO A 403 -13.71 -57.77 11.74
N PRO A 404 -13.74 -58.66 12.75
CA PRO A 404 -12.61 -58.87 13.67
C PRO A 404 -11.38 -59.55 13.05
N PRO A 405 -10.19 -59.38 13.67
CA PRO A 405 -8.89 -59.56 13.00
C PRO A 405 -8.37 -61.01 13.00
N THR A 406 -7.66 -61.37 11.94
CA THR A 406 -6.71 -62.50 11.87
C THR A 406 -5.25 -62.01 12.01
N PRO A 407 -4.32 -62.86 12.53
CA PRO A 407 -2.98 -62.42 12.93
C PRO A 407 -2.04 -62.08 11.75
N PRO A 408 -1.00 -61.24 11.97
CA PRO A 408 -0.23 -60.61 10.89
C PRO A 408 0.95 -61.48 10.40
N PRO A 409 1.28 -61.45 9.09
CA PRO A 409 2.59 -61.87 8.58
C PRO A 409 3.65 -60.74 8.66
N PRO A 410 4.94 -61.03 8.42
CA PRO A 410 6.05 -60.14 8.75
C PRO A 410 6.08 -58.83 7.94
N GLN A 411 6.51 -57.77 8.63
CA GLN A 411 6.61 -56.40 8.15
C GLN A 411 7.54 -56.25 6.95
N GLN A 412 7.01 -55.76 5.83
CA GLN A 412 7.78 -55.08 4.79
C GLN A 412 7.60 -53.57 4.95
N VAL A 413 8.73 -52.86 4.91
CA VAL A 413 8.82 -51.39 4.97
C VAL A 413 8.06 -50.79 3.78
N PRO A 414 7.10 -49.87 3.98
CA PRO A 414 6.45 -49.20 2.85
C PRO A 414 7.43 -48.26 2.16
N GLN A 415 7.67 -48.49 0.87
CA GLN A 415 8.23 -47.47 -0.02
C GLN A 415 7.19 -46.36 -0.19
N ALA A 416 7.59 -45.12 0.10
CA ALA A 416 6.81 -43.94 -0.19
C ALA A 416 6.76 -43.71 -1.72
N THR A 417 5.72 -44.21 -2.37
CA THR A 417 5.34 -43.82 -3.74
C THR A 417 4.09 -42.95 -3.67
N GLY A 418 4.28 -41.65 -3.91
CA GLY A 418 3.18 -40.69 -3.93
C GLY A 418 3.59 -39.27 -3.57
N ALA A 419 4.75 -38.80 -4.07
CA ALA A 419 5.02 -37.36 -4.05
C ALA A 419 4.12 -36.72 -5.12
N SER A 420 3.02 -36.09 -4.69
CA SER A 420 2.36 -35.08 -5.51
C SER A 420 3.42 -34.05 -5.93
N ALA A 421 3.54 -33.78 -7.23
CA ALA A 421 4.44 -32.76 -7.72
C ALA A 421 4.18 -31.45 -6.95
N PRO A 422 5.22 -30.75 -6.44
CA PRO A 422 5.00 -29.44 -5.86
C PRO A 422 4.35 -28.53 -6.90
N PRO A 423 3.40 -27.65 -6.52
CA PRO A 423 2.82 -26.69 -7.44
C PRO A 423 3.95 -25.92 -8.13
N ALA A 424 3.77 -25.61 -9.42
CA ALA A 424 4.75 -24.87 -10.21
C ALA A 424 5.09 -23.56 -9.46
N ARG A 425 6.31 -23.47 -8.93
CA ARG A 425 6.75 -22.27 -8.19
C ARG A 425 6.82 -21.11 -9.17
N SER A 426 5.96 -20.12 -8.99
CA SER A 426 6.06 -18.83 -9.69
C SER A 426 7.41 -18.18 -9.38
N LEU A 427 8.04 -17.57 -10.40
CA LEU A 427 9.25 -16.79 -10.17
C LEU A 427 8.94 -15.60 -9.27
N SER A 428 9.83 -15.33 -8.30
CA SER A 428 9.74 -14.09 -7.53
C SER A 428 9.87 -12.87 -8.43
N PHE A 429 9.33 -11.73 -8.00
CA PHE A 429 9.37 -10.50 -8.78
C PHE A 429 10.79 -10.13 -9.21
N ARG A 430 11.72 -10.11 -8.26
CA ARG A 430 13.14 -9.82 -8.53
C ARG A 430 13.80 -10.84 -9.46
N ALA A 431 13.41 -12.12 -9.40
CA ALA A 431 13.92 -13.13 -10.33
C ALA A 431 13.38 -12.92 -11.75
N ARG A 432 12.09 -12.59 -11.87
CA ARG A 432 11.46 -12.23 -13.15
C ARG A 432 12.09 -10.98 -13.75
N GLN A 433 12.32 -9.92 -12.96
CA GLN A 433 12.95 -8.69 -13.43
C GLN A 433 14.38 -8.96 -13.95
N LYS A 434 15.20 -9.71 -13.20
CA LYS A 434 16.54 -10.10 -13.67
C LYS A 434 16.54 -10.90 -14.97
N LEU A 435 15.49 -11.70 -15.21
CA LEU A 435 15.33 -12.42 -16.47
C LEU A 435 14.98 -11.45 -17.60
N LEU A 436 14.04 -10.54 -17.38
CA LEU A 436 13.67 -9.50 -18.36
C LEU A 436 14.85 -8.59 -18.71
N ASP A 437 15.62 -8.14 -17.73
CA ASP A 437 16.81 -7.29 -17.95
C ASP A 437 17.88 -7.98 -18.80
N ARG A 438 17.99 -9.32 -18.72
CA ARG A 438 18.90 -10.11 -19.56
C ARG A 438 18.38 -10.30 -20.99
N LEU A 439 17.06 -10.28 -21.17
CA LEU A 439 16.39 -10.45 -22.46
C LEU A 439 16.21 -9.11 -23.20
N ALA A 440 16.27 -7.99 -22.48
CA ALA A 440 16.30 -6.67 -23.10
C ALA A 440 17.51 -6.56 -24.03
N PRO A 441 17.34 -6.24 -25.32
CA PRO A 441 18.47 -6.08 -26.23
C PRO A 441 19.38 -4.99 -25.67
N ALA A 442 20.69 -5.23 -25.74
CA ALA A 442 21.71 -4.24 -25.40
C ALA A 442 21.57 -3.03 -26.35
N ALA A 443 20.67 -2.11 -26.04
CA ALA A 443 20.63 -0.80 -26.65
C ALA A 443 21.98 -0.16 -26.34
N THR A 444 22.68 0.23 -27.40
CA THR A 444 24.00 0.84 -27.45
C THR A 444 24.13 1.99 -26.44
N LEU A 445 24.61 1.68 -25.24
CA LEU A 445 25.12 2.65 -24.29
C LEU A 445 26.65 2.51 -24.28
N GLY A 446 27.31 3.57 -24.74
CA GLY A 446 28.75 3.75 -24.60
C GLY A 446 29.15 3.57 -23.13
N ALA A 447 30.29 2.91 -22.95
CA ALA A 447 30.84 2.53 -21.66
C ALA A 447 30.86 3.69 -20.65
N SER A 448 30.09 3.55 -19.57
CA SER A 448 30.44 4.07 -18.25
C SER A 448 29.90 3.10 -17.19
N GLY A 449 30.74 2.81 -16.20
CA GLY A 449 30.74 1.55 -15.46
C GLY A 449 29.49 1.26 -14.64
N ALA A 450 29.06 0.00 -14.70
CA ALA A 450 28.07 -0.59 -13.80
C ALA A 450 28.53 -0.47 -12.34
N ALA A 451 27.83 0.33 -11.54
CA ALA A 451 27.99 0.37 -10.11
C ALA A 451 27.35 -0.88 -9.50
N LYS A 452 28.20 -1.77 -8.99
CA LYS A 452 27.85 -2.92 -8.14
C LYS A 452 27.28 -2.38 -6.81
N LEU A 453 26.10 -2.83 -6.40
CA LEU A 453 25.59 -2.67 -5.04
C LEU A 453 26.60 -3.24 -4.02
N PRO A 454 27.00 -2.50 -2.97
CA PRO A 454 27.87 -3.05 -1.93
C PRO A 454 27.08 -3.70 -0.79
N SER A 455 27.60 -4.82 -0.29
CA SER A 455 27.21 -5.49 0.96
C SER A 455 27.51 -4.59 2.19
N PRO A 456 26.83 -4.79 3.34
CA PRO A 456 26.88 -3.85 4.46
C PRO A 456 28.17 -4.04 5.28
N GLY A 457 28.84 -2.93 5.61
CA GLY A 457 29.90 -2.92 6.61
C GLY A 457 31.07 -1.98 6.28
N ARG A 458 30.88 -0.68 6.50
CA ARG A 458 31.82 0.28 7.12
C ARG A 458 31.42 1.71 6.82
N GLU A 459 31.25 2.48 7.88
CA GLU A 459 31.19 3.94 7.91
C GLU A 459 32.23 4.57 6.96
N ARG A 460 31.83 5.50 6.08
CA ARG A 460 32.58 6.73 5.74
C ARG A 460 31.67 7.81 5.14
N ARG A 461 31.70 8.97 5.80
CA ARG A 461 31.42 10.33 5.31
C ARG A 461 31.97 10.54 3.88
N ALA A 462 31.17 11.08 2.95
CA ALA A 462 31.68 11.58 1.67
C ALA A 462 30.95 12.86 1.23
N MET A 463 31.76 13.90 1.00
CA MET A 463 31.42 15.24 0.53
C MET A 463 30.95 15.23 -0.93
N VAL A 464 30.00 16.11 -1.22
CA VAL A 464 29.48 16.45 -2.56
C VAL A 464 30.57 17.11 -3.41
N ARG A 465 30.72 16.65 -4.66
CA ARG A 465 31.34 17.41 -5.75
C ARG A 465 30.36 17.47 -6.93
N PRO A 466 30.19 18.63 -7.59
CA PRO A 466 29.25 18.75 -8.69
C PRO A 466 29.87 18.17 -9.98
N ARG A 467 29.09 17.39 -10.74
CA ARG A 467 29.40 17.08 -12.14
C ARG A 467 28.38 17.79 -13.01
N ALA A 468 28.88 18.72 -13.82
CA ALA A 468 28.17 19.31 -14.94
C ALA A 468 28.05 18.26 -16.05
N ASN A 469 26.82 18.00 -16.50
CA ASN A 469 26.49 17.43 -17.81
C ASN A 469 25.00 17.68 -18.06
N ASP A 470 24.63 18.95 -18.19
CA ASP A 470 23.38 19.36 -18.80
C ASP A 470 23.66 19.61 -20.29
N ALA A 471 22.94 18.89 -21.15
CA ALA A 471 22.75 19.06 -22.60
C ALA A 471 23.02 17.77 -23.41
N ALA A 472 22.14 16.78 -23.26
CA ALA A 472 21.90 15.76 -24.29
C ALA A 472 20.56 15.06 -24.06
N PHE A 473 19.46 15.82 -24.07
CA PHE A 473 18.16 15.27 -24.41
C PHE A 473 17.60 16.07 -25.59
N ASP A 474 17.15 15.30 -26.56
CA ASP A 474 16.13 15.65 -27.53
C ASP A 474 16.54 16.22 -28.90
N LYS A 475 16.64 15.29 -29.86
CA LYS A 475 16.21 15.51 -31.24
C LYS A 475 15.41 14.27 -31.65
N ASN A 476 14.13 14.22 -31.26
CA ASN A 476 13.01 13.77 -32.09
C ASN A 476 11.80 13.48 -31.17
N ASP A 477 11.00 14.51 -30.85
CA ASP A 477 9.56 14.33 -30.59
C ASP A 477 8.84 15.69 -30.62
N ASP A 478 8.47 16.14 -31.83
CA ASP A 478 7.65 17.33 -32.00
C ASP A 478 6.19 17.04 -31.63
N GLY A 479 5.83 17.24 -30.35
CA GLY A 479 4.42 17.39 -29.93
C GLY A 479 4.01 16.73 -28.60
N ASN A 480 4.65 17.05 -27.47
CA ASN A 480 4.27 16.50 -26.17
C ASN A 480 3.93 17.61 -25.15
N ASP A 481 2.68 17.63 -24.69
CA ASP A 481 2.08 18.58 -23.71
C ASP A 481 2.92 18.67 -22.41
N PHE A 482 3.50 17.54 -22.01
CA PHE A 482 4.45 17.43 -20.90
C PHE A 482 5.66 18.37 -20.99
N ASN A 483 6.23 18.49 -22.19
CA ASN A 483 7.36 19.39 -22.44
C ASN A 483 6.90 20.86 -22.49
N ALA A 484 5.61 21.13 -22.71
CA ALA A 484 5.06 22.48 -22.62
C ALA A 484 4.91 22.92 -21.16
N GLU A 485 4.31 22.10 -20.30
CA GLU A 485 4.14 22.41 -18.86
C GLU A 485 5.49 22.66 -18.15
N LEU A 486 6.52 21.85 -18.44
CA LEU A 486 7.86 22.04 -17.87
C LEU A 486 8.54 23.33 -18.35
N ARG A 487 8.33 23.71 -19.62
CA ARG A 487 8.81 25.00 -20.16
C ARG A 487 8.07 26.16 -19.51
N GLU A 488 6.76 26.03 -19.34
CA GLU A 488 5.94 27.04 -18.68
C GLU A 488 6.38 27.26 -17.23
N LEU A 489 6.57 26.20 -16.45
CA LEU A 489 7.11 26.29 -15.07
C LEU A 489 8.44 27.06 -15.05
N THR A 490 9.33 26.78 -16.00
CA THR A 490 10.63 27.48 -16.08
C THR A 490 10.46 28.98 -16.33
N VAL A 491 9.53 29.36 -17.22
CA VAL A 491 9.20 30.76 -17.50
C VAL A 491 8.59 31.43 -16.28
N GLN A 492 7.61 30.80 -15.62
CA GLN A 492 6.97 31.34 -14.42
C GLN A 492 7.97 31.54 -13.27
N LEU A 493 8.89 30.59 -13.05
CA LEU A 493 9.95 30.74 -12.04
C LEU A 493 10.94 31.85 -12.37
N ALA A 494 11.29 32.04 -13.65
CA ALA A 494 12.17 33.13 -14.07
C ALA A 494 11.50 34.51 -13.93
N GLN A 495 10.17 34.56 -13.95
CA GLN A 495 9.36 35.76 -13.75
C GLN A 495 8.98 36.00 -12.29
N ALA A 496 9.25 35.05 -11.38
CA ALA A 496 8.93 35.20 -9.97
C ALA A 496 9.69 36.41 -9.37
N PRO A 497 9.00 37.37 -8.72
CA PRO A 497 9.61 38.61 -8.25
C PRO A 497 10.64 38.39 -7.14
N ASP A 498 10.47 37.33 -6.34
CA ASP A 498 11.37 36.97 -5.26
C ASP A 498 11.32 35.45 -4.96
N ARG A 499 12.16 35.02 -4.01
CA ARG A 499 12.24 33.63 -3.58
C ARG A 499 10.93 33.13 -2.95
N ARG A 500 10.16 33.99 -2.29
CA ARG A 500 8.90 33.59 -1.65
C ARG A 500 7.86 33.25 -2.72
N ALA A 501 7.68 34.13 -3.71
CA ALA A 501 6.79 33.87 -4.84
C ALA A 501 7.19 32.60 -5.61
N ALA A 502 8.49 32.33 -5.78
CA ALA A 502 8.97 31.09 -6.37
C ALA A 502 8.63 29.86 -5.51
N MET A 503 8.85 29.91 -4.20
CA MET A 503 8.53 28.81 -3.28
C MET A 503 7.03 28.54 -3.19
N ASP A 504 6.19 29.58 -3.23
CA ASP A 504 4.74 29.47 -3.20
C ASP A 504 4.21 28.81 -4.50
N LEU A 505 4.75 29.19 -5.66
CA LEU A 505 4.46 28.54 -6.94
C LEU A 505 4.87 27.06 -6.94
N LEU A 506 6.06 26.75 -6.44
CA LEU A 506 6.52 25.36 -6.34
C LEU A 506 5.65 24.55 -5.37
N GLY A 507 5.28 25.16 -4.24
CA GLY A 507 4.38 24.56 -3.26
C GLY A 507 3.03 24.18 -3.83
N SER A 508 2.41 25.02 -4.68
CA SER A 508 1.12 24.68 -5.30
C SER A 508 1.22 23.48 -6.26
N LEU A 509 2.35 23.31 -6.95
CA LEU A 509 2.61 22.17 -7.84
C LEU A 509 2.98 20.89 -7.09
N MET A 510 3.29 21.01 -5.81
CA MET A 510 3.56 19.89 -4.92
C MET A 510 2.32 19.42 -4.16
N ALA A 511 1.12 19.93 -4.46
CA ALA A 511 -0.13 19.47 -3.82
C ALA A 511 -0.37 17.96 -4.01
N PRO A 512 -1.14 17.30 -3.10
CA PRO A 512 -1.54 15.88 -3.20
C PRO A 512 -2.04 15.46 -4.59
N THR A 513 -2.76 16.35 -5.29
CA THR A 513 -3.30 16.13 -6.63
C THR A 513 -2.23 16.12 -7.73
N ARG A 514 -1.10 16.81 -7.52
CA ARG A 514 -0.15 17.16 -8.58
C ARG A 514 1.26 16.62 -8.40
N HIS A 515 1.71 16.32 -7.18
CA HIS A 515 3.12 16.00 -6.92
C HIS A 515 3.63 14.75 -7.66
N HIS A 516 2.74 13.84 -8.07
CA HIS A 516 3.08 12.63 -8.80
C HIS A 516 3.20 12.86 -10.33
N THR A 517 2.82 14.03 -10.83
CA THR A 517 2.93 14.41 -12.25
C THR A 517 4.35 14.84 -12.61
N GLY A 518 4.65 14.99 -13.91
CA GLY A 518 5.97 15.49 -14.34
C GLY A 518 6.33 16.86 -13.80
N VAL A 519 5.37 17.79 -13.85
CA VAL A 519 5.55 19.16 -13.34
C VAL A 519 5.71 19.15 -11.83
N GLY A 520 4.96 18.32 -11.09
CA GLY A 520 5.10 18.16 -9.64
C GLY A 520 6.44 17.57 -9.22
N LEU A 521 6.94 16.56 -9.93
CA LEU A 521 8.27 16.00 -9.71
C LEU A 521 9.37 17.05 -9.94
N GLN A 522 9.25 17.84 -11.01
CA GLN A 522 10.20 18.93 -11.29
C GLN A 522 10.13 20.04 -10.24
N ALA A 523 8.91 20.45 -9.83
CA ALA A 523 8.71 21.42 -8.78
C ALA A 523 9.37 20.97 -7.47
N THR A 524 9.18 19.70 -7.09
CA THR A 524 9.82 19.09 -5.92
C THR A 524 11.34 19.19 -6.00
N ARG A 525 11.97 18.85 -7.15
CA ARG A 525 13.44 18.94 -7.31
C ARG A 525 13.95 20.37 -7.11
N ILE A 526 13.22 21.37 -7.62
CA ILE A 526 13.61 22.78 -7.50
C ILE A 526 13.40 23.24 -6.05
N PHE A 527 12.27 22.89 -5.43
CA PHE A 527 11.98 23.20 -4.04
C PHE A 527 13.05 22.63 -3.11
N VAL A 528 13.46 21.36 -3.26
CA VAL A 528 14.54 20.72 -2.48
C VAL A 528 15.84 21.52 -2.56
N ARG A 529 16.22 21.98 -3.76
CA ARG A 529 17.45 22.79 -3.95
C ARG A 529 17.34 24.12 -3.20
N LEU A 530 16.23 24.84 -3.39
CA LEU A 530 16.01 26.13 -2.76
C LEU A 530 15.88 25.99 -1.23
N PHE A 531 15.26 24.94 -0.74
CA PHE A 531 15.11 24.68 0.69
C PHE A 531 16.46 24.30 1.35
N GLY A 532 17.27 23.50 0.65
CA GLY A 532 18.58 23.04 1.14
C GLY A 532 19.65 24.14 1.24
N THR A 533 19.58 25.20 0.43
CA THR A 533 20.58 26.28 0.43
C THR A 533 20.67 27.07 1.74
N ASP A 534 19.61 27.06 2.57
CA ASP A 534 19.62 27.76 3.87
C ASP A 534 20.20 26.91 5.01
N ALA A 535 20.24 25.58 4.87
CA ALA A 535 20.73 24.68 5.92
C ALA A 535 22.27 24.62 6.02
N SER A 536 23.00 25.15 5.03
CA SER A 536 24.47 25.18 4.99
C SER A 536 25.09 26.53 5.38
N CYS A 537 24.35 27.43 6.04
CA CYS A 537 24.92 28.65 6.62
C CYS A 537 24.50 28.84 8.08
N PRO A 538 25.19 28.21 9.05
CA PRO A 538 25.32 28.82 10.37
C PRO A 538 26.37 29.94 10.26
N GLY A 539 25.98 31.15 10.63
CA GLY A 539 26.87 32.29 10.70
C GLY A 539 28.11 31.99 11.56
N SER A 540 29.22 32.58 11.08
CA SER A 540 30.45 32.97 11.78
C SER A 540 30.49 32.86 13.30
#